data_AF-A0A957U1J4-F1
#
_entry.id   AF-A0A957U1J4-F1
#
_cell.length_a   1.000
_cell.length_b   1.000
_cell.length_c   1.000
_cell.angle_alpha   90.00
_cell.angle_beta   90.00
_cell.angle_gamma   90.00
#
_symmetry.space_group_name_H-M   'P 1'
#
loop_
_entity.id
_entity.type
_entity.pdbx_description
1 polymer ?
#
loop_
_entity_poly.entity_id
_entity_poly.type
_entity_poly.pdbx_seq_one_letter_code
_entity_poly.pdbx_strand_id
1 'polypeptide(L)'
;EEARRRGTQKSVLERKAPPTFDVLIEIKDRQHMVIHHDVGEAVDALLRGWQIPPEVRTVDENGKVHMAKAEIQNSDLSRTDSQGGRSRRGRSRNSVVDPVRESSTAGRGIAAVGFKPEFTADDLATADPADFAEASSAAAGQRKTLRIYPYGVGQNRLRSAAKTLKVPVQLVDSIHRADVVLTLKNYYRQQPQPVVDAERRGVPVYILRSNTVNQMEQALADMFHLSTEPRDAFTEAMHEAQNAVQRVLSGAPMMELAPQGAAIRSQQHQLARAANLVSHSYGREPNRRVRIFQK
;
A
#
# COMPACT_ATOMS: atom_id res chain seq x y z
N GLU A 1 34.66 -8.83 3.13
CA GLU A 1 35.38 -9.29 4.34
C GLU A 1 35.33 -8.33 5.55
N GLU A 2 35.11 -7.02 5.36
CA GLU A 2 35.26 -5.95 6.36
C GLU A 2 34.93 -6.29 7.84
N ALA A 3 33.72 -6.79 8.14
CA ALA A 3 33.31 -7.11 9.51
C ALA A 3 34.19 -8.19 10.19
N ARG A 4 34.67 -9.17 9.41
CA ARG A 4 35.56 -10.25 9.90
C ARG A 4 36.95 -9.71 10.28
N ARG A 5 37.37 -8.60 9.66
CA ARG A 5 38.62 -7.88 9.99
C ARG A 5 38.53 -7.05 11.27
N ARG A 6 37.31 -6.71 11.71
CA ARG A 6 37.05 -5.84 12.88
C ARG A 6 36.60 -6.60 14.14
N GLY A 7 36.51 -7.94 14.09
CA GLY A 7 36.05 -8.76 15.24
C GLY A 7 34.56 -8.61 15.59
N THR A 8 33.81 -7.83 14.81
CA THR A 8 32.38 -7.57 15.02
C THR A 8 31.52 -8.59 14.26
N GLN A 9 30.48 -9.12 14.91
CA GLN A 9 29.48 -9.93 14.23
C GLN A 9 28.83 -9.13 13.09
N LYS A 10 28.70 -9.74 11.90
CA LYS A 10 28.01 -9.13 10.75
C LYS A 10 26.50 -9.15 11.00
N SER A 11 25.98 -8.17 11.74
CA SER A 11 24.54 -7.93 11.77
C SER A 11 24.07 -7.50 10.38
N VAL A 12 23.19 -8.29 9.78
CA VAL A 12 22.46 -7.87 8.59
C VAL A 12 21.35 -6.95 9.09
N LEU A 13 21.60 -5.63 9.02
CA LEU A 13 20.61 -4.64 9.41
C LEU A 13 19.40 -4.78 8.47
N GLU A 14 18.24 -5.08 9.05
CA GLU A 14 16.96 -5.17 8.36
C GLU A 14 16.68 -3.85 7.60
N ARG A 15 16.11 -3.95 6.40
CA ARG A 15 16.21 -2.88 5.40
C ARG A 15 15.40 -1.63 5.76
N LYS A 16 16.02 -0.46 5.55
CA LYS A 16 15.44 0.88 5.78
C LYS A 16 14.75 1.51 4.55
N ALA A 17 14.69 0.79 3.43
CA ALA A 17 14.21 1.30 2.14
C ALA A 17 13.48 0.19 1.35
N PRO A 18 12.50 0.54 0.50
CA PRO A 18 11.78 -0.42 -0.33
C PRO A 18 12.73 -1.17 -1.30
N PRO A 19 12.35 -2.37 -1.77
CA PRO A 19 13.16 -3.15 -2.69
C PRO A 19 13.33 -2.43 -4.04
N THR A 20 14.49 -2.59 -4.68
CA THR A 20 14.79 -2.02 -6.01
C THR A 20 13.90 -2.59 -7.12
N PHE A 21 13.36 -3.79 -6.91
CA PHE A 21 12.52 -4.52 -7.86
C PHE A 21 11.29 -5.04 -7.12
N ASP A 22 10.09 -4.75 -7.66
CA ASP A 22 8.83 -5.21 -7.09
C ASP A 22 8.68 -6.74 -7.20
N VAL A 23 9.15 -7.30 -8.32
CA VAL A 23 9.00 -8.72 -8.72
C VAL A 23 10.38 -9.34 -8.96
N LEU A 24 10.61 -10.56 -8.49
CA LEU A 24 11.78 -11.38 -8.79
C LEU A 24 11.36 -12.62 -9.56
N ILE A 25 12.09 -12.93 -10.63
CA ILE A 25 11.88 -14.13 -11.44
C ILE A 25 13.16 -14.96 -11.34
N GLU A 26 13.07 -16.12 -10.71
CA GLU A 26 14.12 -17.13 -10.74
C GLU A 26 13.91 -18.03 -11.96
N ILE A 27 14.94 -18.12 -12.81
CA ILE A 27 14.95 -18.98 -13.99
C ILE A 27 15.54 -20.32 -13.56
N LYS A 28 14.71 -21.37 -13.48
CA LYS A 28 15.19 -22.73 -13.19
C LYS A 28 15.72 -23.39 -14.47
N ASP A 29 14.96 -23.25 -15.56
CA ASP A 29 15.40 -23.58 -16.92
C ASP A 29 14.69 -22.68 -17.95
N ARG A 30 14.83 -22.98 -19.25
CA ARG A 30 14.28 -22.14 -20.33
C ARG A 30 12.75 -22.18 -20.43
N GLN A 31 12.11 -23.20 -19.85
CA GLN A 31 10.67 -23.43 -19.87
C GLN A 31 10.04 -23.28 -18.47
N HIS A 32 10.82 -23.41 -17.39
CA HIS A 32 10.35 -23.31 -15.99
C HIS A 32 10.89 -22.06 -15.28
N MET A 33 9.97 -21.18 -14.89
CA MET A 33 10.25 -19.93 -14.19
C MET A 33 9.48 -19.88 -12.87
N VAL A 34 10.13 -19.37 -11.82
CA VAL A 34 9.54 -19.17 -10.48
C VAL A 34 9.43 -17.67 -10.23
N ILE A 35 8.27 -17.18 -9.82
CA ILE A 35 7.92 -15.76 -9.76
C ILE A 35 7.49 -15.40 -8.34
N HIS A 36 8.21 -14.43 -7.77
CA HIS A 36 7.86 -13.77 -6.52
C HIS A 36 7.27 -12.39 -6.87
N HIS A 37 5.95 -12.25 -6.73
CA HIS A 37 5.23 -11.02 -7.09
C HIS A 37 5.49 -9.84 -6.15
N ASP A 38 5.87 -10.11 -4.90
CA ASP A 38 6.38 -9.12 -3.95
C ASP A 38 7.73 -9.60 -3.39
N VAL A 39 8.81 -8.96 -3.85
CA VAL A 39 10.18 -9.25 -3.39
C VAL A 39 10.41 -8.76 -1.95
N GLY A 40 9.72 -7.69 -1.54
CA GLY A 40 9.77 -7.20 -0.18
C GLY A 40 9.26 -8.28 0.76
N GLU A 41 8.00 -8.70 0.58
CA GLU A 41 7.35 -9.73 1.38
C GLU A 41 8.09 -11.07 1.33
N ALA A 42 8.54 -11.51 0.15
CA ALA A 42 9.26 -12.78 0.00
C ALA A 42 10.62 -12.79 0.73
N VAL A 43 11.39 -11.69 0.69
CA VAL A 43 12.66 -11.58 1.43
C VAL A 43 12.40 -11.45 2.93
N ASP A 44 11.38 -10.69 3.32
CA ASP A 44 10.98 -10.50 4.72
C ASP A 44 10.51 -11.81 5.37
N ALA A 45 9.72 -12.61 4.64
CA ALA A 45 9.32 -13.95 5.06
C ALA A 45 10.54 -14.88 5.17
N LEU A 46 11.40 -14.91 4.15
CA LEU A 46 12.60 -15.75 4.13
C LEU A 46 13.54 -15.44 5.31
N LEU A 47 13.73 -14.16 5.65
CA LEU A 47 14.51 -13.72 6.81
C LEU A 47 13.86 -14.11 8.15
N ARG A 48 12.53 -14.26 8.19
CA ARG A 48 11.76 -14.74 9.36
C ARG A 48 11.61 -16.27 9.39
N GLY A 49 12.21 -16.98 8.44
CA GLY A 49 12.11 -18.45 8.32
C GLY A 49 10.79 -18.95 7.76
N TRP A 50 9.97 -18.06 7.18
CA TRP A 50 8.71 -18.40 6.50
C TRP A 50 8.95 -18.45 4.98
N GLN A 51 8.34 -19.43 4.31
CA GLN A 51 8.34 -19.48 2.85
C GLN A 51 6.97 -19.03 2.34
N ILE A 52 6.95 -18.03 1.48
CA ILE A 52 5.75 -17.64 0.73
C ILE A 52 5.74 -18.46 -0.56
N PRO A 53 4.67 -19.21 -0.87
CA PRO A 53 4.61 -20.06 -2.05
C PRO A 53 4.68 -19.22 -3.34
N PRO A 54 5.76 -19.33 -4.14
CA PRO A 54 5.88 -18.56 -5.37
C PRO A 54 4.95 -19.09 -6.46
N GLU A 55 4.74 -18.27 -7.49
CA GLU A 55 4.03 -18.70 -8.70
C GLU A 55 5.04 -19.37 -9.65
N VAL A 56 4.78 -20.61 -10.04
CA VAL A 56 5.56 -21.33 -11.04
C VAL A 56 4.87 -21.22 -12.38
N ARG A 57 5.65 -20.91 -13.43
CA ARG A 57 5.21 -20.95 -14.82
C ARG A 57 6.03 -21.94 -15.60
N THR A 58 5.34 -22.86 -16.27
CA THR A 58 5.92 -23.80 -17.24
C THR A 58 5.47 -23.41 -18.65
N VAL A 59 6.36 -23.55 -19.64
CA VAL A 59 6.06 -23.35 -21.06
C VAL A 59 6.11 -24.70 -21.79
N ASP A 60 4.94 -25.20 -22.19
CA ASP A 60 4.81 -26.46 -22.92
C ASP A 60 5.42 -26.37 -24.32
N GLU A 61 5.63 -27.52 -24.97
CA GLU A 61 6.20 -27.63 -26.33
C GLU A 61 5.42 -26.84 -27.39
N ASN A 62 4.12 -26.61 -27.17
CA ASN A 62 3.24 -25.79 -28.00
C ASN A 62 3.33 -24.28 -27.72
N GLY A 63 4.29 -23.83 -26.90
CA GLY A 63 4.47 -22.42 -26.49
C GLY A 63 3.40 -21.91 -25.52
N LYS A 64 2.59 -22.80 -24.93
CA LYS A 64 1.50 -22.43 -24.02
C LYS A 64 2.01 -22.34 -22.59
N VAL A 65 1.65 -21.27 -21.89
CA VAL A 65 2.09 -21.02 -20.51
C VAL A 65 1.09 -21.60 -19.51
N HIS A 66 1.56 -22.49 -18.65
CA HIS A 66 0.82 -23.09 -17.55
C HIS A 66 1.26 -22.42 -16.24
N MET A 67 0.30 -21.91 -15.46
CA MET A 67 0.53 -21.15 -14.23
C MET A 67 0.02 -21.93 -13.03
N ALA A 68 0.89 -22.19 -12.05
CA ALA A 68 0.54 -22.88 -10.80
C ALA A 68 1.13 -22.14 -9.59
N LYS A 69 0.46 -22.20 -8.44
CA LYS A 69 1.05 -21.76 -7.16
C LYS A 69 1.81 -22.95 -6.59
N ALA A 70 3.10 -22.82 -6.28
CA ALA A 70 3.88 -23.93 -5.73
C ALA A 70 3.38 -24.30 -4.33
N GLU A 71 3.06 -25.56 -4.10
CA GLU A 71 2.92 -26.08 -2.74
C GLU A 71 4.31 -26.26 -2.12
N ILE A 72 4.50 -25.72 -0.92
CA ILE A 72 5.78 -25.84 -0.21
C ILE A 72 5.88 -27.24 0.39
N GLN A 73 6.59 -28.12 -0.29
CA GLN A 73 6.99 -29.40 0.28
C GLN A 73 8.15 -29.16 1.25
N ASN A 74 7.84 -29.21 2.55
CA ASN A 74 8.83 -29.15 3.62
C ASN A 74 9.63 -30.48 3.67
N SER A 75 10.64 -30.61 2.82
CA SER A 75 11.63 -31.70 2.87
C SER A 75 13.05 -31.15 3.07
N ASP A 76 13.77 -31.80 3.98
CA ASP A 76 15.21 -31.64 4.27
C ASP A 76 15.70 -30.36 4.98
N LEU A 77 15.36 -30.29 6.27
CA LEU A 77 16.26 -29.75 7.31
C LEU A 77 16.44 -30.77 8.46
N SER A 78 16.93 -31.97 8.16
CA SER A 78 17.39 -32.93 9.17
C SER A 78 18.55 -33.78 8.65
N ARG A 79 19.63 -33.91 9.46
CA ARG A 79 21.00 -34.42 9.14
C ARG A 79 21.91 -33.31 8.56
N THR A 80 23.12 -33.05 9.04
CA THR A 80 24.00 -33.58 10.13
C THR A 80 24.86 -32.40 10.66
N ASP A 81 25.65 -32.43 11.75
CA ASP A 81 26.09 -33.50 12.64
C ASP A 81 26.35 -32.97 14.09
N SER A 82 26.75 -33.90 14.96
CA SER A 82 27.43 -33.76 16.25
C SER A 82 28.63 -32.76 16.28
N GLN A 83 29.24 -32.36 17.41
CA GLN A 83 29.46 -33.10 18.66
C GLN A 83 29.98 -32.17 19.80
N GLY A 84 29.69 -32.52 21.06
CA GLY A 84 30.50 -32.14 22.23
C GLY A 84 29.88 -31.19 23.26
N GLY A 85 29.84 -31.59 24.55
CA GLY A 85 29.56 -30.59 25.60
C GLY A 85 29.01 -30.97 26.98
N ARG A 86 29.28 -32.17 27.52
CA ARG A 86 29.25 -32.47 28.98
C ARG A 86 27.92 -32.26 29.76
N SER A 87 27.33 -33.40 30.11
CA SER A 87 26.60 -33.61 31.37
C SER A 87 27.30 -32.96 32.59
N ARG A 88 26.54 -32.17 33.37
CA ARG A 88 26.73 -32.07 34.82
C ARG A 88 25.39 -32.10 35.56
N ARG A 89 25.34 -32.98 36.56
CA ARG A 89 24.18 -33.37 37.36
C ARG A 89 24.19 -32.60 38.69
N GLY A 90 23.08 -31.97 39.07
CA GLY A 90 22.92 -31.27 40.35
C GLY A 90 21.54 -30.61 40.43
N ARG A 91 20.48 -31.28 40.93
CA ARG A 91 20.16 -31.67 42.32
C ARG A 91 19.26 -30.64 43.01
N SER A 92 17.94 -30.91 42.96
CA SER A 92 16.96 -30.89 44.09
C SER A 92 16.88 -29.61 44.95
N ARG A 93 15.71 -28.99 45.17
CA ARG A 93 14.57 -29.52 45.96
C ARG A 93 13.29 -28.69 45.78
N ASN A 94 12.14 -29.34 46.04
CA ASN A 94 10.88 -28.92 46.73
C ASN A 94 10.52 -27.43 46.84
N SER A 95 9.25 -26.98 46.88
CA SER A 95 7.89 -27.56 46.79
C SER A 95 6.92 -26.34 46.82
N VAL A 96 5.66 -26.35 46.36
CA VAL A 96 4.49 -27.06 46.91
C VAL A 96 3.35 -27.02 45.86
N VAL A 97 2.52 -28.06 45.88
CA VAL A 97 1.27 -28.24 45.13
C VAL A 97 0.16 -28.52 46.18
N ASP A 98 -1.14 -28.31 45.98
CA ASP A 98 -1.96 -28.00 44.79
C ASP A 98 -3.32 -27.37 45.28
N PRO A 99 -4.57 -27.71 44.86
CA PRO A 99 -5.20 -27.71 43.52
C PRO A 99 -6.61 -27.02 43.47
N VAL A 100 -7.36 -27.28 42.38
CA VAL A 100 -8.84 -27.21 42.18
C VAL A 100 -9.45 -25.79 42.05
N ARG A 101 -10.39 -25.48 41.13
CA ARG A 101 -11.36 -26.36 40.45
C ARG A 101 -11.80 -25.84 39.07
N GLU A 102 -11.79 -26.72 38.07
CA GLU A 102 -12.63 -26.58 36.88
C GLU A 102 -14.08 -26.94 37.19
N SER A 103 -15.03 -26.22 36.59
CA SER A 103 -16.26 -26.83 36.09
C SER A 103 -16.87 -25.97 34.99
N SER A 104 -17.14 -26.60 33.86
CA SER A 104 -17.78 -26.01 32.69
C SER A 104 -19.30 -26.05 32.82
N THR A 105 -20.00 -25.04 32.29
CA THR A 105 -21.34 -25.27 31.70
C THR A 105 -21.73 -24.16 30.72
N ALA A 106 -22.56 -24.57 29.75
CA ALA A 106 -22.93 -23.87 28.53
C ALA A 106 -23.49 -22.43 28.67
N GLY A 107 -23.06 -21.59 27.72
CA GLY A 107 -23.96 -20.94 26.77
C GLY A 107 -24.94 -19.85 27.25
N ARG A 108 -24.64 -18.61 26.86
CA ARG A 108 -25.65 -17.68 26.29
C ARG A 108 -24.99 -16.49 25.59
N GLY A 109 -25.53 -16.10 24.44
CA GLY A 109 -25.15 -14.87 23.75
C GLY A 109 -25.81 -13.65 24.39
N ILE A 110 -25.06 -12.54 24.43
CA ILE A 110 -25.46 -11.17 24.80
C ILE A 110 -24.33 -10.24 24.34
N ALA A 111 -24.56 -8.99 23.93
CA ALA A 111 -25.72 -8.39 23.29
C ALA A 111 -25.21 -7.08 22.65
N ALA A 112 -25.72 -6.72 21.47
CA ALA A 112 -25.43 -5.40 20.91
C ALA A 112 -26.23 -4.34 21.69
N VAL A 113 -25.54 -3.58 22.52
CA VAL A 113 -26.00 -2.27 23.02
C VAL A 113 -25.54 -1.25 21.97
N GLY A 114 -26.37 -0.39 21.40
CA GLY A 114 -27.71 0.02 21.78
C GLY A 114 -27.83 1.51 21.47
N PHE A 115 -27.84 1.85 20.18
CA PHE A 115 -27.94 3.24 19.71
C PHE A 115 -29.20 3.36 18.85
N LYS A 116 -30.18 4.13 19.34
CA LYS A 116 -31.42 4.42 18.62
C LYS A 116 -31.23 5.68 17.77
N PRO A 117 -31.50 5.66 16.46
CA PRO A 117 -32.07 6.79 15.77
C PRO A 117 -33.60 6.72 15.91
N GLU A 118 -34.22 7.78 16.44
CA GLU A 118 -35.67 7.97 16.30
C GLU A 118 -35.97 8.43 14.88
N PHE A 119 -36.64 7.58 14.10
CA PHE A 119 -37.51 8.03 13.02
C PHE A 119 -38.79 7.19 13.09
N THR A 120 -39.91 7.86 13.35
CA THR A 120 -41.24 7.25 13.38
C THR A 120 -41.68 6.92 11.97
N ALA A 121 -41.95 5.64 11.71
CA ALA A 121 -42.51 5.18 10.46
C ALA A 121 -44.03 5.40 10.46
N ASP A 122 -44.49 6.57 9.98
CA ASP A 122 -45.89 6.76 9.59
C ASP A 122 -46.16 7.97 8.66
N ASP A 123 -45.16 8.43 7.90
CA ASP A 123 -45.39 9.43 6.86
C ASP A 123 -44.49 9.25 5.63
N LEU A 124 -45.04 9.60 4.46
CA LEU A 124 -44.40 9.55 3.13
C LEU A 124 -44.09 8.17 2.53
N ALA A 125 -45.09 7.29 2.51
CA ALA A 125 -45.23 6.33 1.41
C ALA A 125 -45.71 7.06 0.13
N THR A 126 -44.78 7.52 -0.72
CA THR A 126 -44.86 7.61 -2.21
C THR A 126 -43.54 8.18 -2.75
N ALA A 127 -42.57 7.31 -3.03
CA ALA A 127 -41.42 7.56 -3.89
C ALA A 127 -40.90 6.22 -4.39
N ASP A 128 -40.72 6.06 -5.70
CA ASP A 128 -40.27 4.78 -6.27
C ASP A 128 -38.82 4.47 -5.84
N PRO A 129 -38.43 3.20 -5.66
CA PRO A 129 -37.07 2.83 -5.24
C PRO A 129 -35.95 3.16 -6.24
N ALA A 130 -36.26 3.80 -7.37
CA ALA A 130 -35.33 4.15 -8.44
C ALA A 130 -34.49 5.41 -8.13
N ASP A 131 -35.08 6.43 -7.49
CA ASP A 131 -34.48 7.78 -7.43
C ASP A 131 -33.23 7.87 -6.53
N PHE A 132 -33.11 7.01 -5.51
CA PHE A 132 -31.94 7.01 -4.61
C PHE A 132 -30.69 6.36 -5.24
N ALA A 133 -30.82 5.66 -6.37
CA ALA A 133 -29.68 5.13 -7.13
C ALA A 133 -29.06 6.18 -8.08
N GLU A 134 -29.85 7.17 -8.53
CA GLU A 134 -29.40 8.11 -9.57
C GLU A 134 -28.66 9.35 -9.02
N ALA A 135 -28.88 9.73 -7.76
CA ALA A 135 -28.23 10.89 -7.14
C ALA A 135 -26.69 10.79 -7.05
N SER A 136 -26.12 9.58 -7.06
CA SER A 136 -24.66 9.35 -7.15
C SER A 136 -24.15 9.17 -8.59
N SER A 137 -25.06 9.03 -9.56
CA SER A 137 -24.74 8.93 -11.00
C SER A 137 -24.82 10.29 -11.72
N ALA A 138 -25.64 11.22 -11.23
CA ALA A 138 -25.85 12.53 -11.85
C ALA A 138 -24.60 13.44 -11.85
N ALA A 139 -23.66 13.22 -10.91
CA ALA A 139 -22.34 13.88 -10.91
C ALA A 139 -21.32 13.20 -11.85
N ALA A 140 -21.63 12.03 -12.40
CA ALA A 140 -20.83 11.35 -13.42
C ALA A 140 -21.18 11.86 -14.83
N GLY A 141 -21.17 13.18 -15.01
CA GLY A 141 -21.31 13.83 -16.32
C GLY A 141 -20.32 13.21 -17.31
N GLN A 142 -20.85 12.53 -18.33
CA GLN A 142 -20.19 11.78 -19.39
C GLN A 142 -18.66 11.92 -19.45
N ARG A 143 -17.92 11.16 -18.63
CA ARG A 143 -16.46 11.07 -18.75
C ARG A 143 -16.14 10.40 -20.09
N LYS A 144 -15.78 11.21 -21.08
CA LYS A 144 -15.43 10.76 -22.44
C LYS A 144 -14.34 9.70 -22.34
N THR A 145 -14.58 8.52 -22.92
CA THR A 145 -13.59 7.45 -22.98
C THR A 145 -12.34 7.93 -23.72
N LEU A 146 -11.19 7.99 -23.03
CA LEU A 146 -9.93 8.42 -23.65
C LEU A 146 -9.24 7.23 -24.32
N ARG A 147 -8.89 7.38 -25.60
CA ARG A 147 -8.14 6.38 -26.37
C ARG A 147 -6.65 6.66 -26.24
N ILE A 148 -5.94 5.86 -25.46
CA ILE A 148 -4.52 6.05 -25.15
C ILE A 148 -3.68 5.10 -26.00
N TYR A 149 -2.66 5.64 -26.69
CA TYR A 149 -1.61 4.86 -27.33
C TYR A 149 -0.39 4.75 -26.39
N PRO A 150 -0.13 3.58 -25.78
CA PRO A 150 1.00 3.37 -24.88
C PRO A 150 2.28 3.05 -25.67
N TYR A 151 3.29 3.93 -25.59
CA TYR A 151 4.60 3.71 -26.21
C TYR A 151 5.72 3.57 -25.16
N GLY A 152 6.27 2.36 -25.02
CA GLY A 152 7.33 2.07 -24.04
C GLY A 152 6.87 2.04 -22.58
N VAL A 153 5.55 2.00 -22.34
CA VAL A 153 4.92 1.91 -21.02
C VAL A 153 4.19 0.57 -20.86
N GLY A 154 4.14 0.03 -19.64
CA GLY A 154 3.55 -1.28 -19.37
C GLY A 154 2.02 -1.25 -19.45
N GLN A 155 1.43 -1.81 -20.51
CA GLN A 155 -0.02 -1.82 -20.74
C GLN A 155 -0.83 -2.41 -19.57
N ASN A 156 -0.33 -3.48 -18.95
CA ASN A 156 -0.97 -4.09 -17.77
C ASN A 156 -0.98 -3.14 -16.56
N ARG A 157 0.12 -2.40 -16.32
CA ARG A 157 0.22 -1.40 -15.26
C ARG A 157 -0.75 -0.24 -15.52
N LEU A 158 -0.87 0.19 -16.77
CA LEU A 158 -1.79 1.25 -17.20
C LEU A 158 -3.27 0.83 -17.07
N ARG A 159 -3.59 -0.43 -17.40
CA ARG A 159 -4.93 -1.00 -17.20
C ARG A 159 -5.28 -1.13 -15.72
N SER A 160 -4.32 -1.52 -14.86
CA SER A 160 -4.51 -1.51 -13.40
C SER A 160 -4.76 -0.11 -12.88
N ALA A 161 -3.93 0.87 -13.25
CA ALA A 161 -4.10 2.28 -12.86
C ALA A 161 -5.49 2.83 -13.24
N ALA A 162 -5.93 2.58 -14.47
CA ALA A 162 -7.25 2.97 -14.94
C ALA A 162 -8.39 2.30 -14.14
N LYS A 163 -8.21 1.04 -13.74
CA LYS A 163 -9.16 0.29 -12.89
C LYS A 163 -9.19 0.84 -11.45
N THR A 164 -8.05 1.21 -10.86
CA THR A 164 -7.98 1.84 -9.53
C THR A 164 -8.79 3.14 -9.51
N LEU A 165 -8.53 4.02 -10.47
CA LEU A 165 -9.17 5.34 -10.59
C LEU A 165 -10.61 5.29 -11.14
N LYS A 166 -11.08 4.11 -11.58
CA LYS A 166 -12.38 3.90 -12.24
C LYS A 166 -12.60 4.87 -13.42
N VAL A 167 -11.56 5.10 -14.22
CA VAL A 167 -11.62 5.97 -15.41
C VAL A 167 -11.89 5.18 -16.69
N PRO A 168 -12.71 5.72 -17.61
CA PRO A 168 -12.99 5.06 -18.88
C PRO A 168 -11.81 5.25 -19.85
N VAL A 169 -10.88 4.29 -19.83
CA VAL A 169 -9.69 4.28 -20.71
C VAL A 169 -9.78 3.12 -21.70
N GLN A 170 -9.58 3.43 -22.98
CA GLN A 170 -9.40 2.42 -24.03
C GLN A 170 -7.94 2.46 -24.50
N LEU A 171 -7.24 1.32 -24.43
CA LEU A 171 -5.91 1.20 -25.02
C LEU A 171 -6.04 0.94 -26.52
N VAL A 172 -5.23 1.64 -27.33
CA VAL A 172 -5.19 1.47 -28.78
C VAL A 172 -3.77 1.23 -29.27
N ASP A 173 -3.62 0.40 -30.29
CA ASP A 173 -2.31 0.00 -30.85
C ASP A 173 -1.86 0.88 -32.01
N SER A 174 -2.54 2.00 -32.27
CA SER A 174 -2.30 2.85 -33.44
C SER A 174 -2.61 4.31 -33.15
N ILE A 175 -1.69 5.22 -33.47
CA ILE A 175 -1.80 6.66 -33.19
C ILE A 175 -2.99 7.30 -33.91
N HIS A 176 -3.34 6.81 -35.10
CA HIS A 176 -4.45 7.35 -35.91
C HIS A 176 -5.82 7.30 -35.21
N ARG A 177 -5.97 6.46 -34.18
CA ARG A 177 -7.19 6.29 -33.38
C ARG A 177 -7.00 6.69 -31.90
N ALA A 178 -5.87 7.31 -31.58
CA ALA A 178 -5.55 7.75 -30.22
C ALA A 178 -5.95 9.22 -30.01
N ASP A 179 -6.50 9.52 -28.84
CA ASP A 179 -6.71 10.89 -28.36
C ASP A 179 -5.46 11.43 -27.66
N VAL A 180 -4.60 10.54 -27.13
CA VAL A 180 -3.36 10.88 -26.41
C VAL A 180 -2.32 9.76 -26.55
N VAL A 181 -1.04 10.14 -26.64
CA VAL A 181 0.10 9.21 -26.55
C VAL A 181 0.68 9.27 -25.14
N LEU A 182 0.96 8.10 -24.54
CA LEU A 182 1.61 8.00 -23.24
C LEU A 182 2.96 7.30 -23.38
N THR A 183 4.05 7.99 -23.01
CA THR A 183 5.41 7.49 -23.18
C THR A 183 6.32 7.78 -21.97
N LEU A 184 7.51 7.16 -21.92
CA LEU A 184 8.52 7.47 -20.91
C LEU A 184 9.48 8.57 -21.41
N LYS A 185 10.03 9.35 -20.47
CA LYS A 185 11.03 10.41 -20.73
C LYS A 185 12.25 9.95 -21.55
N ASN A 186 12.66 8.68 -21.44
CA ASN A 186 13.75 8.13 -22.25
C ASN A 186 13.36 8.01 -23.74
N TYR A 187 12.18 7.42 -24.00
CA TYR A 187 11.68 7.23 -25.36
C TYR A 187 11.34 8.56 -26.04
N TYR A 188 10.74 9.52 -25.32
CA TYR A 188 10.48 10.85 -25.86
C TYR A 188 11.75 11.54 -26.39
N ARG A 189 12.85 11.48 -25.63
CA ARG A 189 14.16 12.07 -26.02
C ARG A 189 14.77 11.47 -27.28
N GLN A 190 14.42 10.23 -27.62
CA GLN A 190 14.94 9.53 -28.80
C GLN A 190 14.11 9.85 -30.06
N GLN A 191 12.99 10.56 -29.92
CA GLN A 191 12.05 10.91 -31.00
C GLN A 191 11.80 9.75 -32.01
N PRO A 192 11.41 8.56 -31.53
CA PRO A 192 11.06 7.46 -32.42
C PRO A 192 9.80 7.83 -33.22
N GLN A 193 9.63 7.21 -34.40
CA GLN A 193 8.53 7.52 -35.33
C GLN A 193 7.15 7.66 -34.64
N PRO A 194 6.75 6.81 -33.67
CA PRO A 194 5.46 6.97 -32.99
C PRO A 194 5.27 8.27 -32.19
N VAL A 195 6.36 8.88 -31.69
CA VAL A 195 6.31 10.19 -31.01
C VAL A 195 6.27 11.33 -32.04
N VAL A 196 7.11 11.24 -33.07
CA VAL A 196 7.17 12.23 -34.17
C VAL A 196 5.84 12.30 -34.93
N ASP A 197 5.21 11.15 -35.19
CA ASP A 197 3.89 11.06 -35.84
C ASP A 197 2.77 11.65 -34.98
N ALA A 198 2.88 11.54 -33.65
CA ALA A 198 1.92 12.16 -32.73
C ALA A 198 2.04 13.68 -32.74
N GLU A 199 3.27 14.21 -32.63
CA GLU A 199 3.58 15.64 -32.72
C GLU A 199 3.11 16.23 -34.06
N ARG A 200 3.45 15.58 -35.19
CA ARG A 200 3.01 16.00 -36.54
C ARG A 200 1.49 16.03 -36.72
N ARG A 201 0.75 15.23 -35.94
CA ARG A 201 -0.72 15.15 -35.98
C ARG A 201 -1.40 16.02 -34.92
N GLY A 202 -0.64 16.72 -34.07
CA GLY A 202 -1.18 17.49 -32.96
C GLY A 202 -1.79 16.62 -31.85
N VAL A 203 -1.46 15.33 -31.79
CA VAL A 203 -1.91 14.43 -30.71
C VAL A 203 -1.04 14.70 -29.47
N PRO A 204 -1.61 15.03 -28.30
CA PRO A 204 -0.82 15.33 -27.12
C PRO A 204 0.00 14.12 -26.66
N VAL A 205 1.26 14.37 -26.31
CA VAL A 205 2.22 13.36 -25.81
C VAL A 205 2.46 13.59 -24.32
N TYR A 206 1.92 12.72 -23.47
CA TYR A 206 2.19 12.71 -22.04
C TYR A 206 3.45 11.91 -21.73
N ILE A 207 4.31 12.49 -20.89
CA ILE A 207 5.66 11.98 -20.61
C ILE A 207 5.76 11.57 -19.13
N LEU A 208 5.83 10.26 -18.88
CA LEU A 208 6.07 9.70 -17.55
C LEU A 208 7.55 9.69 -17.20
N ARG A 209 7.87 9.90 -15.92
CA ARG A 209 9.24 9.75 -15.39
C ARG A 209 9.64 8.28 -15.20
N SER A 210 8.68 7.38 -14.93
CA SER A 210 8.94 5.98 -14.60
C SER A 210 7.75 5.08 -14.98
N ASN A 211 8.03 3.80 -15.23
CA ASN A 211 7.03 2.79 -15.62
C ASN A 211 6.32 2.16 -14.40
N THR A 212 5.84 2.99 -13.47
CA THR A 212 5.19 2.57 -12.21
C THR A 212 3.69 2.85 -12.25
N VAL A 213 2.90 2.05 -11.51
CA VAL A 213 1.44 2.21 -11.44
C VAL A 213 1.08 3.61 -10.93
N ASN A 214 1.69 4.05 -9.82
CA ASN A 214 1.43 5.37 -9.23
C ASN A 214 1.72 6.54 -10.18
N GLN A 215 2.74 6.45 -11.06
CA GLN A 215 3.00 7.48 -12.07
C GLN A 215 1.94 7.47 -13.18
N MET A 216 1.41 6.29 -13.54
CA MET A 216 0.29 6.18 -14.48
C MET A 216 -1.02 6.65 -13.86
N GLU A 217 -1.25 6.37 -12.58
CA GLU A 217 -2.41 6.87 -11.84
C GLU A 217 -2.39 8.40 -11.78
N GLN A 218 -1.27 9.01 -11.39
CA GLN A 218 -1.11 10.47 -11.42
C GLN A 218 -1.38 11.05 -12.81
N ALA A 219 -0.75 10.51 -13.86
CA ALA A 219 -0.97 11.01 -15.22
C ALA A 219 -2.41 10.83 -15.73
N LEU A 220 -3.07 9.71 -15.40
CA LEU A 220 -4.48 9.50 -15.73
C LEU A 220 -5.39 10.45 -14.95
N ALA A 221 -5.11 10.69 -13.67
CA ALA A 221 -5.86 11.65 -12.88
C ALA A 221 -5.78 13.07 -13.47
N ASP A 222 -4.57 13.52 -13.81
CA ASP A 222 -4.32 14.80 -14.48
C ASP A 222 -5.11 14.89 -15.80
N MET A 223 -5.06 13.85 -16.64
CA MET A 223 -5.80 13.80 -17.93
C MET A 223 -7.32 13.88 -17.76
N PHE A 224 -7.88 13.20 -16.76
CA PHE A 224 -9.32 13.18 -16.50
C PHE A 224 -9.77 14.35 -15.60
N HIS A 225 -8.88 15.28 -15.26
CA HIS A 225 -9.10 16.35 -14.29
C HIS A 225 -9.71 15.83 -12.98
N LEU A 226 -9.34 14.61 -12.58
CA LEU A 226 -9.71 14.08 -11.28
C LEU A 226 -8.87 14.82 -10.25
N SER A 227 -9.54 15.45 -9.29
CA SER A 227 -8.89 16.07 -8.13
C SER A 227 -8.34 15.03 -7.14
N THR A 228 -7.63 14.01 -7.63
CA THR A 228 -6.54 13.44 -6.85
C THR A 228 -5.37 14.42 -6.95
N GLU A 229 -5.48 15.54 -6.23
CA GLU A 229 -4.29 15.96 -5.53
C GLU A 229 -3.99 14.82 -4.55
N PRO A 230 -2.86 14.09 -4.67
CA PRO A 230 -2.22 13.61 -3.47
C PRO A 230 -1.77 14.87 -2.74
N ARG A 231 -2.69 15.46 -1.94
CA ARG A 231 -2.28 16.29 -0.82
C ARG A 231 -1.34 15.40 -0.05
N ASP A 232 -0.05 15.71 -0.13
CA ASP A 232 0.98 14.96 0.55
C ASP A 232 0.51 14.86 2.01
N ALA A 233 0.41 13.64 2.55
CA ALA A 233 -0.16 13.43 3.88
C ALA A 233 0.56 14.29 4.94
N PHE A 234 1.83 14.64 4.66
CA PHE A 234 2.55 15.69 5.36
C PHE A 234 1.90 17.08 5.26
N THR A 235 1.65 17.60 4.06
CA THR A 235 1.03 18.92 3.84
C THR A 235 -0.36 19.04 4.45
N GLU A 236 -1.21 18.01 4.31
CA GLU A 236 -2.54 18.01 4.92
C GLU A 236 -2.46 18.01 6.46
N ALA A 237 -1.61 17.16 7.05
CA ALA A 237 -1.40 17.11 8.49
C ALA A 237 -0.75 18.37 9.08
N MET A 238 0.03 19.11 8.28
CA MET A 238 0.60 20.40 8.68
C MET A 238 -0.41 21.54 8.55
N HIS A 239 -1.26 21.54 7.52
CA HIS A 239 -2.40 22.46 7.43
C HIS A 239 -3.42 22.23 8.57
N GLU A 240 -3.70 20.97 8.90
CA GLU A 240 -4.52 20.60 10.06
C GLU A 240 -3.95 21.20 11.37
N ALA A 241 -2.63 21.06 11.57
CA ALA A 241 -1.93 21.60 12.74
C ALA A 241 -1.93 23.14 12.78
N GLN A 242 -1.75 23.82 11.63
CA GLN A 242 -1.86 25.28 11.53
C GLN A 242 -3.27 25.77 11.92
N ASN A 243 -4.31 25.12 11.38
CA ASN A 243 -5.70 25.43 11.70
C ASN A 243 -6.02 25.18 13.20
N ALA A 244 -5.49 24.09 13.78
CA ALA A 244 -5.65 23.81 15.20
C ALA A 244 -4.96 24.85 16.11
N VAL A 245 -3.72 25.25 15.77
CA VAL A 245 -2.99 26.32 16.47
C VAL A 245 -3.78 27.63 16.42
N GLN A 246 -4.28 28.03 15.24
CA GLN A 246 -5.07 29.25 15.08
C GLN A 246 -6.37 29.20 15.92
N ARG A 247 -7.06 28.05 15.97
CA ARG A 247 -8.25 27.88 16.80
C ARG A 247 -7.96 27.99 18.30
N VAL A 248 -6.88 27.38 18.77
CA VAL A 248 -6.46 27.51 20.19
C VAL A 248 -6.07 28.96 20.52
N LEU A 249 -5.35 29.65 19.63
CA LEU A 249 -5.06 31.08 19.80
C LEU A 249 -6.31 31.96 19.79
N SER A 250 -7.36 31.59 19.06
CA SER A 250 -8.67 32.27 19.09
C SER A 250 -9.53 31.95 20.32
N GLY A 251 -9.03 31.16 21.29
CA GLY A 251 -9.70 30.86 22.55
C GLY A 251 -10.31 29.46 22.68
N ALA A 252 -10.02 28.53 21.76
CA ALA A 252 -10.40 27.13 21.96
C ALA A 252 -9.51 26.49 23.05
N PRO A 253 -10.08 25.82 24.08
CA PRO A 253 -9.31 25.32 25.22
C PRO A 253 -8.29 24.23 24.85
N MET A 254 -8.65 23.39 23.88
CA MET A 254 -7.73 22.44 23.25
C MET A 254 -8.21 22.08 21.84
N MET A 255 -7.28 21.58 21.03
CA MET A 255 -7.55 20.93 19.75
C MET A 255 -6.83 19.59 19.67
N GLU A 256 -7.51 18.57 19.14
CA GLU A 256 -6.94 17.25 18.84
C GLU A 256 -6.75 17.13 17.32
N LEU A 257 -5.58 16.64 16.90
CA LEU A 257 -5.26 16.33 15.51
C LEU A 257 -5.51 14.86 15.18
N ALA A 258 -5.58 14.55 13.90
CA ALA A 258 -5.61 13.18 13.39
C ALA A 258 -4.41 12.35 13.87
N PRO A 259 -4.52 11.01 13.93
CA PRO A 259 -3.38 10.12 14.11
C PRO A 259 -2.34 10.30 13.02
N GLN A 260 -1.07 10.46 13.40
CA GLN A 260 0.00 10.79 12.46
C GLN A 260 1.32 10.07 12.81
N GLY A 261 2.14 9.86 11.77
CA GLY A 261 3.47 9.27 11.90
C GLY A 261 4.40 10.12 12.78
N ALA A 262 5.40 9.49 13.41
CA ALA A 262 6.27 10.16 14.38
C ALA A 262 7.00 11.41 13.82
N ALA A 263 7.40 11.38 12.54
CA ALA A 263 8.04 12.52 11.87
C ALA A 263 7.08 13.71 11.72
N ILE A 264 5.83 13.47 11.29
CA ILE A 264 4.79 14.50 11.18
C ILE A 264 4.47 15.07 12.56
N ARG A 265 4.22 14.21 13.57
CA ARG A 265 3.96 14.66 14.95
C ARG A 265 5.08 15.51 15.53
N SER A 266 6.34 15.24 15.18
CA SER A 266 7.48 16.08 15.59
C SER A 266 7.36 17.50 15.04
N GLN A 267 7.00 17.66 13.76
CA GLN A 267 6.76 18.96 13.13
C GLN A 267 5.52 19.66 13.70
N GLN A 268 4.43 18.93 13.96
CA GLN A 268 3.23 19.47 14.62
C GLN A 268 3.54 19.99 16.04
N HIS A 269 4.35 19.25 16.82
CA HIS A 269 4.85 19.72 18.12
C HIS A 269 5.76 20.95 18.01
N GLN A 270 6.62 21.01 16.98
CA GLN A 270 7.48 22.17 16.74
C GLN A 270 6.65 23.42 16.39
N LEU A 271 5.61 23.28 15.56
CA LEU A 271 4.69 24.36 15.22
C LEU A 271 3.93 24.87 16.46
N ALA A 272 3.39 23.98 17.29
CA ALA A 272 2.72 24.35 18.53
C ALA A 272 3.65 25.13 19.49
N ARG A 273 4.90 24.68 19.64
CA ARG A 273 5.92 25.38 20.45
C ARG A 273 6.27 26.75 19.88
N ALA A 274 6.39 26.89 18.56
CA ALA A 274 6.66 28.17 17.91
C ALA A 274 5.52 29.19 18.15
N ALA A 275 4.28 28.71 18.30
CA ALA A 275 3.12 29.50 18.69
C ALA A 275 2.95 29.68 20.22
N ASN A 276 3.95 29.30 21.03
CA ASN A 276 3.91 29.31 22.51
C ASN A 276 2.81 28.45 23.16
N LEU A 277 2.28 27.45 22.45
CA LEU A 277 1.25 26.53 22.94
C LEU A 277 1.85 25.25 23.54
N VAL A 278 1.13 24.67 24.49
CA VAL A 278 1.49 23.37 25.11
C VAL A 278 0.99 22.24 24.21
N SER A 279 1.77 21.16 24.05
CA SER A 279 1.34 20.03 23.22
C SER A 279 1.84 18.68 23.72
N HIS A 280 0.97 17.67 23.67
CA HIS A 280 1.24 16.30 24.14
C HIS A 280 0.78 15.25 23.12
N SER A 281 1.56 14.19 22.94
CA SER A 281 1.23 13.05 22.06
C SER A 281 0.50 11.94 22.85
N TYR A 282 -0.72 11.60 22.44
CA TYR A 282 -1.57 10.57 23.08
C TYR A 282 -1.86 9.39 22.16
N GLY A 283 -2.10 8.22 22.77
CA GLY A 283 -2.34 6.95 22.07
C GLY A 283 -1.07 6.12 21.87
N ARG A 284 -1.23 4.97 21.20
CA ARG A 284 -0.14 4.07 20.78
C ARG A 284 -0.07 4.06 19.25
N GLU A 285 1.13 3.96 18.70
CA GLU A 285 1.36 3.75 17.27
C GLU A 285 0.54 2.53 16.77
N PRO A 286 -0.13 2.60 15.60
CA PRO A 286 -0.16 3.71 14.64
C PRO A 286 -1.13 4.85 15.01
N ASN A 287 -2.11 4.60 15.89
CA ASN A 287 -3.21 5.53 16.22
C ASN A 287 -2.83 6.72 17.14
N ARG A 288 -1.53 7.06 17.20
CA ARG A 288 -0.99 8.10 18.07
C ARG A 288 -1.09 9.47 17.42
N ARG A 289 -1.55 10.46 18.18
CA ARG A 289 -1.94 11.79 17.72
C ARG A 289 -1.44 12.88 18.65
N VAL A 290 -1.43 14.14 18.20
CA VAL A 290 -1.06 15.30 19.02
C VAL A 290 -2.32 16.03 19.49
N ARG A 291 -2.33 16.43 20.76
CA ARG A 291 -3.26 17.43 21.30
C ARG A 291 -2.48 18.71 21.61
N ILE A 292 -3.08 19.84 21.26
CA ILE A 292 -2.55 21.19 21.48
C ILE A 292 -3.49 21.89 22.47
N PHE A 293 -2.90 22.57 23.45
CA PHE A 293 -3.58 23.25 24.55
C PHE A 293 -3.12 24.70 24.64
N GLN A 294 -4.00 25.58 25.12
CA GLN A 294 -3.59 26.89 25.57
C GLN A 294 -2.70 26.74 26.82
N LYS A 295 -1.78 27.70 27.01
CA LYS A 295 -0.83 27.73 28.14
C LYS A 295 -1.41 28.47 29.34
#